data_AF-A0A1F5HHU0-F1
#
_entry.id   AF-A0A1F5HHU0-F1
#
_cell.length_a   1.000
_cell.length_b   1.000
_cell.length_c   1.000
_cell.angle_alpha   90.00
_cell.angle_beta   90.00
_cell.angle_gamma   90.00
#
_symmetry.space_group_name_H-M   'P 1'
#
loop_
_entity.id
_entity.type
_entity.pdbx_description
1 polymer ?
#
loop_
_entity_poly.entity_id
_entity_poly.type
_entity_poly.pdbx_seq_one_letter_code
_entity_poly.pdbx_strand_id
1 'polypeptide(L)'
;MMVDRVVRQLDRIETPIEAREITRRSLEAYISGCEELAVRLDTIIEKVGEGGKRPVILIPSRGAVPIFLEAKRFLDELHGEASPLNGKNARYYPKGIFDFLEQKGTDQPDNLTTVDVILFPFTADVSLENTDDEKLAKELRVSCARSVLHLVKRMNGGRQDFEWYKFLMKKLKAHNGDPSHLNPNQIVESLESFLPNPDSQIILIDTVISGRAAHDITGAFYNLGDPIVPLLAVDTVKGSKFDQRRKAEIQDTFKRDLWKFLPDGNPYNLFVEFPLITEDKGAALLGVMALNFIDFNEDKFFNKVNATFLPDFKPQSCIWTLPPPSSRRLFLSNFREFMDAAWNCKQESLESIKDDFIRRLAEQSRTLTSSHPVPTHREISEILKLSKDAVLKESGSHIVSVSLPRSVAKTWVQEFASHLSANSYSTK
;
A
#
# COMPACT_ATOMS: atom_id res chain seq x y z
N MET A 1 -25.99 -42.43 -2.33
CA MET A 1 -24.57 -42.65 -2.66
C MET A 1 -24.21 -42.11 -4.06
N MET A 2 -24.63 -40.88 -4.37
CA MET A 2 -24.38 -40.25 -5.69
C MET A 2 -24.39 -38.71 -5.58
N VAL A 3 -23.97 -38.17 -4.42
CA VAL A 3 -23.89 -36.72 -4.15
C VAL A 3 -22.45 -36.28 -3.89
N ASP A 4 -21.55 -37.21 -3.53
CA ASP A 4 -20.14 -36.89 -3.19
C ASP A 4 -19.18 -36.80 -4.39
N ARG A 5 -19.65 -37.05 -5.62
CA ARG A 5 -18.79 -37.05 -6.82
C ARG A 5 -18.82 -35.75 -7.64
N VAL A 6 -19.75 -34.83 -7.38
CA VAL A 6 -19.82 -33.53 -8.09
C VAL A 6 -19.09 -32.42 -7.34
N VAL A 7 -18.75 -32.62 -6.06
CA VAL A 7 -18.07 -31.62 -5.21
C VAL A 7 -16.53 -31.72 -5.30
N ARG A 8 -15.97 -32.73 -5.98
CA ARG A 8 -14.50 -32.97 -6.04
C ARG A 8 -13.84 -32.71 -7.40
N GLN A 9 -14.48 -31.95 -8.29
CA GLN A 9 -13.90 -31.56 -9.59
C GLN A 9 -13.72 -30.04 -9.78
N LEU A 10 -13.82 -29.24 -8.72
CA LEU A 10 -13.47 -27.81 -8.75
C LEU A 10 -12.01 -27.51 -8.41
N ASP A 11 -11.20 -28.52 -8.12
CA ASP A 11 -9.75 -28.34 -8.00
C ASP A 11 -9.07 -28.48 -9.35
N ARG A 12 -8.44 -27.37 -9.77
CA ARG A 12 -7.47 -27.24 -10.87
C ARG A 12 -8.04 -27.21 -12.28
N ILE A 13 -8.90 -26.23 -12.53
CA ILE A 13 -8.58 -25.33 -13.64
C ILE A 13 -7.88 -24.14 -13.00
N GLU A 14 -6.57 -24.24 -12.80
CA GLU A 14 -5.73 -23.04 -12.84
C GLU A 14 -6.00 -22.47 -14.22
N THR A 15 -6.96 -21.56 -14.30
CA THR A 15 -7.09 -20.73 -15.47
C THR A 15 -5.72 -20.10 -15.61
N PRO A 16 -5.05 -20.20 -16.77
CA PRO A 16 -3.92 -19.33 -17.01
C PRO A 16 -4.42 -17.95 -16.61
N ILE A 17 -3.70 -17.28 -15.71
CA ILE A 17 -3.85 -15.83 -15.56
C ILE A 17 -3.43 -15.34 -16.95
N GLU A 18 -4.38 -15.31 -17.89
CA GLU A 18 -4.29 -14.52 -19.11
C GLU A 18 -3.91 -13.15 -18.56
N ALA A 19 -2.68 -12.74 -18.83
CA ALA A 19 -2.19 -11.45 -18.41
C ALA A 19 -3.27 -10.44 -18.79
N ARG A 20 -3.77 -9.65 -17.83
CA ARG A 20 -4.63 -8.54 -18.20
C ARG A 20 -3.76 -7.65 -19.09
N GLU A 21 -4.02 -7.68 -20.38
CA GLU A 21 -3.06 -7.14 -21.34
C GLU A 21 -3.01 -5.61 -21.24
N ILE A 22 -1.78 -5.07 -21.18
CA ILE A 22 -1.54 -3.64 -21.38
C ILE A 22 -1.88 -3.36 -22.85
N THR A 23 -3.05 -2.77 -23.08
CA THR A 23 -3.56 -2.39 -24.38
C THR A 23 -3.93 -0.92 -24.34
N ARG A 24 -4.04 -0.28 -25.50
CA ARG A 24 -4.51 1.10 -25.59
C ARG A 24 -5.85 1.29 -24.89
N ARG A 25 -6.82 0.41 -25.16
CA ARG A 25 -8.15 0.45 -24.56
C ARG A 25 -8.12 0.30 -23.04
N SER A 26 -7.28 -0.60 -22.50
CA SER A 26 -7.17 -0.75 -21.05
C SER A 26 -6.51 0.47 -20.41
N LEU A 27 -5.48 1.06 -21.04
CA LEU A 27 -4.83 2.29 -20.58
C LEU A 27 -5.77 3.50 -20.63
N GLU A 28 -6.55 3.67 -21.70
CA GLU A 28 -7.56 4.72 -21.83
C GLU A 28 -8.63 4.60 -20.74
N ALA A 29 -9.15 3.40 -20.48
CA ALA A 29 -10.10 3.19 -19.40
C ALA A 29 -9.47 3.39 -18.00
N TYR A 30 -8.21 2.99 -17.82
CA TYR A 30 -7.45 3.21 -16.59
C TYR A 30 -7.27 4.71 -16.31
N ILE A 31 -6.88 5.50 -17.32
CA ILE A 31 -6.64 6.93 -17.12
C ILE A 31 -7.94 7.70 -16.90
N SER A 32 -9.04 7.35 -17.58
CA SER A 32 -10.37 7.91 -17.27
C SER A 32 -10.82 7.56 -15.85
N GLY A 33 -10.54 6.35 -15.36
CA GLY A 33 -10.80 5.97 -13.98
C GLY A 33 -9.98 6.78 -12.96
N CYS A 34 -8.72 7.07 -13.28
CA CYS A 34 -7.87 7.93 -12.44
C CYS A 34 -8.35 9.39 -12.42
N GLU A 35 -8.87 9.90 -13.53
CA GLU A 35 -9.51 11.23 -13.61
C GLU A 35 -10.75 11.30 -12.71
N GLU A 36 -11.63 10.30 -12.80
CA GLU A 36 -12.81 10.23 -11.95
C GLU A 36 -12.44 10.14 -10.46
N LEU A 37 -11.41 9.36 -10.14
CA LEU A 37 -10.88 9.27 -8.78
C LEU A 37 -10.33 10.62 -8.30
N ALA A 38 -9.64 11.37 -9.17
CA ALA A 38 -9.13 12.71 -8.87
C ALA A 38 -10.26 13.66 -8.46
N VAL A 39 -11.31 13.79 -9.29
CA VAL A 39 -12.45 14.68 -9.03
C VAL A 39 -13.12 14.33 -7.69
N ARG A 40 -13.33 13.04 -7.43
CA ARG A 40 -13.96 12.58 -6.17
C ARG A 40 -13.06 12.84 -4.97
N LEU A 41 -11.76 12.61 -5.11
CA LEU A 41 -10.77 12.87 -4.06
C LEU A 41 -10.75 14.35 -3.69
N ASP A 42 -10.74 15.25 -4.67
CA ASP A 42 -10.75 16.70 -4.47
C ASP A 42 -11.99 17.14 -3.68
N THR A 43 -13.18 16.69 -4.10
CA THR A 43 -14.44 16.95 -3.39
C THR A 43 -14.40 16.46 -1.94
N ILE A 44 -13.84 15.26 -1.69
CA ILE A 44 -13.73 14.72 -0.33
C ILE A 44 -12.80 15.60 0.51
N ILE A 45 -11.65 15.99 -0.03
CA ILE A 45 -10.66 16.83 0.67
C ILE A 45 -11.26 18.19 1.04
N GLU A 46 -11.94 18.84 0.10
CA GLU A 46 -12.63 20.11 0.33
C GLU A 46 -13.65 19.99 1.47
N LYS A 47 -14.55 19.01 1.40
CA LYS A 47 -15.58 18.79 2.43
C LYS A 47 -15.02 18.42 3.80
N VAL A 48 -13.90 17.71 3.83
CA VAL A 48 -13.17 17.43 5.08
C VAL A 48 -12.61 18.73 5.66
N GLY A 49 -11.99 19.58 4.83
CA GLY A 49 -11.48 20.89 5.22
C GLY A 49 -12.56 21.84 5.71
N GLU A 50 -13.68 21.98 4.98
CA GLU A 50 -14.87 22.76 5.37
C GLU A 50 -15.45 22.29 6.71
N GLY A 51 -15.36 20.98 6.98
CA GLY A 51 -15.74 20.39 8.25
C GLY A 51 -14.80 20.69 9.43
N GLY A 52 -13.77 21.53 9.22
CA GLY A 52 -12.76 21.89 10.23
C GLY A 52 -11.78 20.77 10.55
N LYS A 53 -11.72 19.73 9.72
CA LYS A 53 -10.84 18.57 9.93
C LYS A 53 -9.60 18.63 9.03
N ARG A 54 -8.53 17.98 9.48
CA ARG A 54 -7.30 17.82 8.68
C ARG A 54 -7.39 16.58 7.77
N PRO A 55 -7.39 16.70 6.43
CA PRO A 55 -7.40 15.55 5.55
C PRO A 55 -6.04 14.82 5.57
N VAL A 56 -6.10 13.48 5.71
CA VAL A 56 -4.93 12.59 5.62
C VAL A 56 -5.23 11.46 4.65
N ILE A 57 -4.48 11.36 3.56
CA ILE A 57 -4.62 10.28 2.57
C ILE A 57 -3.78 9.09 3.04
N LEU A 58 -4.40 7.91 3.14
CA LEU A 58 -3.75 6.65 3.44
C LEU A 58 -3.74 5.77 2.18
N ILE A 59 -2.55 5.36 1.76
CA ILE A 59 -2.32 4.41 0.67
C ILE A 59 -1.80 3.11 1.29
N PRO A 60 -2.67 2.09 1.42
CA PRO A 60 -2.36 0.86 2.15
C PRO A 60 -1.64 -0.18 1.27
N SER A 61 -1.81 -0.07 -0.05
CA SER A 61 -1.40 -1.05 -1.04
C SER A 61 -0.52 -0.41 -2.11
N ARG A 62 0.27 -1.26 -2.75
CA ARG A 62 1.20 -0.85 -3.79
C ARG A 62 0.49 -0.48 -5.09
N GLY A 63 -0.53 -1.24 -5.51
CA GLY A 63 -1.23 -0.96 -6.77
C GLY A 63 -2.04 0.34 -6.74
N ALA A 64 -2.34 0.86 -5.55
CA ALA A 64 -2.96 2.16 -5.37
C ALA A 64 -1.97 3.33 -5.54
N VAL A 65 -0.65 3.11 -5.42
CA VAL A 65 0.38 4.17 -5.59
C VAL A 65 0.32 4.83 -6.99
N PRO A 66 0.40 4.09 -8.12
CA PRO A 66 0.27 4.70 -9.45
C PRO A 66 -1.08 5.39 -9.66
N ILE A 67 -2.18 4.81 -9.17
CA ILE A 67 -3.52 5.41 -9.27
C ILE A 67 -3.57 6.76 -8.57
N PHE A 68 -3.03 6.84 -7.34
CA PHE A 68 -2.96 8.09 -6.60
C PHE A 68 -2.09 9.13 -7.31
N LEU A 69 -0.95 8.71 -7.87
CA LEU A 69 -0.05 9.62 -8.58
C LEU A 69 -0.66 10.17 -9.86
N GLU A 70 -1.41 9.36 -10.62
CA GLU A 70 -2.19 9.86 -11.77
C GLU A 70 -3.32 10.78 -11.33
N ALA A 71 -4.06 10.42 -10.28
CA ALA A 71 -5.12 11.27 -9.75
C ALA A 71 -4.57 12.64 -9.30
N LYS A 72 -3.41 12.66 -8.63
CA LYS A 72 -2.70 13.89 -8.29
C LYS A 72 -2.32 14.69 -9.54
N ARG A 73 -1.78 14.03 -10.57
CA ARG A 73 -1.41 14.69 -11.84
C ARG A 73 -2.63 15.32 -12.53
N PHE A 74 -3.79 14.67 -12.46
CA PHE A 74 -5.05 15.27 -12.90
C PHE A 74 -5.42 16.53 -12.12
N LEU A 75 -5.28 16.53 -10.79
CA LEU A 75 -5.55 17.70 -9.97
C LEU A 75 -4.59 18.86 -10.21
N ASP A 76 -3.32 18.55 -10.48
CA ASP A 76 -2.30 19.52 -10.87
C ASP A 76 -2.68 20.22 -12.21
N GLU A 77 -3.18 19.48 -13.21
CA GLU A 77 -3.47 20.00 -14.55
C GLU A 77 -4.90 20.55 -14.76
N LEU A 78 -5.93 19.93 -14.18
CA LEU A 78 -7.34 20.28 -14.44
C LEU A 78 -7.79 21.55 -13.71
N HIS A 79 -7.23 21.83 -12.55
CA HIS A 79 -7.84 22.80 -11.61
C HIS A 79 -7.15 24.16 -11.53
N GLY A 80 -6.18 24.48 -12.38
CA GLY A 80 -5.59 25.82 -12.49
C GLY A 80 -5.47 26.54 -11.14
N GLU A 81 -4.46 26.19 -10.34
CA GLU A 81 -4.14 26.79 -9.03
C GLU A 81 -5.13 26.57 -7.86
N ALA A 82 -6.28 25.88 -8.02
CA ALA A 82 -7.29 25.79 -6.94
C ALA A 82 -7.36 24.49 -6.10
N SER A 83 -6.85 23.34 -6.56
CA SER A 83 -6.97 22.08 -5.80
C SER A 83 -6.03 22.03 -4.59
N PRO A 84 -6.47 21.54 -3.40
CA PRO A 84 -5.60 21.32 -2.23
C PRO A 84 -4.49 20.28 -2.44
N LEU A 85 -4.51 19.51 -3.54
CA LEU A 85 -3.43 18.62 -3.95
C LEU A 85 -2.58 19.19 -5.10
N ASN A 86 -2.97 20.34 -5.67
CA ASN A 86 -2.22 21.03 -6.70
C ASN A 86 -0.87 21.52 -6.15
N GLY A 87 0.19 21.37 -6.93
CA GLY A 87 1.35 22.26 -6.83
C GLY A 87 2.05 22.27 -5.46
N LYS A 88 2.39 21.10 -4.91
CA LYS A 88 3.23 20.91 -3.69
C LYS A 88 2.50 21.13 -2.35
N ASN A 89 1.17 21.23 -2.31
CA ASN A 89 0.43 21.48 -1.07
C ASN A 89 0.19 20.22 -0.19
N ALA A 90 0.86 19.10 -0.50
CA ALA A 90 0.78 17.85 0.26
C ALA A 90 2.14 17.45 0.87
N ARG A 91 2.12 16.94 2.11
CA ARG A 91 3.30 16.32 2.75
C ARG A 91 3.26 14.81 2.59
N TYR A 92 4.32 14.23 2.04
CA TYR A 92 4.45 12.79 1.87
C TYR A 92 5.18 12.13 3.04
N TYR A 93 4.68 10.98 3.47
CA TYR A 93 5.26 10.16 4.53
C TYR A 93 5.26 8.67 4.12
N PRO A 94 6.40 7.98 4.24
CA PRO A 94 7.72 8.54 4.50
C PRO A 94 8.20 9.46 3.36
N LYS A 95 8.94 10.52 3.73
CA LYS A 95 9.53 11.46 2.76
C LYS A 95 10.54 10.73 1.86
N GLY A 96 10.73 11.18 0.63
CA GLY A 96 11.70 10.60 -0.29
C GLY A 96 11.18 9.44 -1.14
N ILE A 97 10.23 8.62 -0.67
CA ILE A 97 9.70 7.51 -1.48
C ILE A 97 8.97 8.04 -2.72
N PHE A 98 8.07 9.01 -2.57
CA PHE A 98 7.35 9.60 -3.70
C PHE A 98 8.29 10.41 -4.60
N ASP A 99 9.27 11.13 -4.03
CA ASP A 99 10.31 11.83 -4.80
C ASP A 99 11.10 10.86 -5.70
N PHE A 100 11.43 9.67 -5.19
CA PHE A 100 12.08 8.62 -5.97
C PHE A 100 11.24 8.16 -7.16
N LEU A 101 9.94 7.94 -6.95
CA LEU A 101 9.00 7.52 -8.00
C LEU A 101 8.82 8.60 -9.07
N GLU A 102 8.57 9.84 -8.65
CA GLU A 102 8.31 10.98 -9.55
C GLU A 102 9.56 11.56 -10.22
N GLN A 103 10.76 11.32 -9.67
CA GLN A 103 12.02 11.93 -10.13
C GLN A 103 12.05 13.47 -10.13
N LYS A 104 11.10 14.08 -9.43
CA LYS A 104 11.08 15.53 -9.22
C LYS A 104 12.04 15.87 -8.08
N GLY A 105 12.54 17.11 -8.09
CA GLY A 105 13.26 17.63 -6.92
C GLY A 105 12.37 17.54 -5.68
N THR A 106 12.97 17.50 -4.49
CA THR A 106 12.21 17.55 -3.24
C THR A 106 11.41 18.84 -3.19
N ASP A 107 10.16 18.75 -3.59
CA ASP A 107 9.20 19.80 -3.44
C ASP A 107 8.89 19.85 -1.95
N GLN A 108 9.56 20.78 -1.25
CA GLN A 108 9.25 21.00 0.14
C GLN A 108 7.86 21.64 0.20
N PRO A 109 6.89 20.97 0.81
CA PRO A 109 5.58 21.56 1.00
C PRO A 109 5.75 22.78 1.89
N ASP A 110 5.04 23.85 1.57
CA ASP A 110 5.16 25.13 2.28
C ASP A 110 4.47 25.09 3.65
N ASN A 111 4.46 26.22 4.35
CA ASN A 111 3.79 26.33 5.64
C ASN A 111 2.25 26.27 5.55
N LEU A 112 1.69 26.29 4.33
CA LEU A 112 0.26 26.24 4.06
C LEU A 112 -0.24 24.82 3.72
N THR A 113 0.66 23.82 3.71
CA THR A 113 0.34 22.40 3.44
C THR A 113 -1.06 22.02 3.93
N THR A 114 -1.97 21.62 3.04
CA THR A 114 -3.37 21.28 3.37
C THR A 114 -3.65 19.79 3.54
N VAL A 115 -2.79 18.90 3.03
CA VAL A 115 -3.00 17.44 3.08
C VAL A 115 -1.73 16.71 3.50
N ASP A 116 -1.86 15.65 4.30
CA ASP A 116 -0.77 14.70 4.56
C ASP A 116 -1.07 13.37 3.84
N VAL A 117 -0.05 12.75 3.24
CA VAL A 117 -0.16 11.50 2.49
C VAL A 117 0.74 10.46 3.14
N ILE A 118 0.15 9.34 3.55
CA ILE A 118 0.83 8.26 4.27
C ILE A 118 0.80 7.00 3.40
N LEU A 119 1.99 6.48 3.10
CA LEU A 119 2.19 5.17 2.52
C LEU A 119 2.53 4.17 3.66
N PHE A 120 1.65 3.21 3.92
CA PHE A 120 1.81 2.24 5.02
C PHE A 120 1.33 0.84 4.60
N PRO A 121 2.08 -0.25 4.84
CA PRO A 121 1.77 -1.54 4.21
C PRO A 121 0.71 -2.34 4.97
N PHE A 122 -0.51 -2.38 4.45
CA PHE A 122 -1.53 -3.33 4.90
C PHE A 122 -1.45 -4.55 3.98
N THR A 123 -0.80 -5.63 4.42
CA THR A 123 -0.66 -6.81 3.54
C THR A 123 -1.96 -7.59 3.43
N ALA A 124 -2.24 -8.09 2.23
CA ALA A 124 -3.28 -9.07 1.97
C ALA A 124 -2.78 -10.53 1.91
N ASP A 125 -1.48 -10.75 1.74
CA ASP A 125 -0.90 -12.08 1.55
C ASP A 125 -0.14 -12.54 2.80
N VAL A 126 -0.86 -13.21 3.70
CA VAL A 126 -0.25 -13.96 4.79
C VAL A 126 -0.04 -15.38 4.27
N SER A 127 1.02 -15.60 3.48
CA SER A 127 1.30 -16.95 2.95
C SER A 127 1.89 -17.83 4.06
N LEU A 128 1.02 -18.37 4.91
CA LEU A 128 1.38 -19.42 5.85
C LEU A 128 0.73 -20.71 5.39
N GLU A 129 1.53 -21.73 5.08
CA GLU A 129 1.04 -22.96 4.43
C GLU A 129 0.04 -23.78 5.28
N ASN A 130 -0.26 -23.40 6.53
CA ASN A 130 -0.97 -24.23 7.51
C ASN A 130 -1.84 -23.47 8.54
N THR A 131 -2.30 -22.23 8.29
CA THR A 131 -3.16 -21.47 9.23
C THR A 131 -4.48 -21.03 8.62
N ASP A 132 -5.44 -20.66 9.49
CA ASP A 132 -6.62 -19.87 9.11
C ASP A 132 -6.15 -18.46 8.72
N ASP A 133 -5.60 -18.35 7.51
CA ASP A 133 -4.94 -17.17 6.97
C ASP A 133 -5.86 -15.94 6.96
N GLU A 134 -7.18 -16.15 6.89
CA GLU A 134 -8.17 -15.06 6.93
C GLU A 134 -8.25 -14.39 8.30
N LYS A 135 -8.33 -15.19 9.38
CA LYS A 135 -8.34 -14.66 10.75
C LYS A 135 -7.05 -13.90 11.04
N LEU A 136 -5.92 -14.46 10.66
CA LEU A 136 -4.61 -13.84 10.87
C LEU A 136 -4.48 -12.54 10.06
N ALA A 137 -4.87 -12.52 8.78
CA ALA A 137 -4.86 -11.31 7.97
C ALA A 137 -5.70 -10.18 8.61
N LYS A 138 -6.86 -10.51 9.18
CA LYS A 138 -7.70 -9.55 9.89
C LYS A 138 -7.01 -8.99 11.14
N GLU A 139 -6.40 -9.84 11.96
CA GLU A 139 -5.66 -9.40 13.16
C GLU A 139 -4.49 -8.47 12.81
N LEU A 140 -3.73 -8.80 11.77
CA LEU A 140 -2.61 -7.98 11.28
C LEU A 140 -3.09 -6.63 10.75
N ARG A 141 -4.22 -6.57 10.02
CA ARG A 141 -4.83 -5.30 9.58
C ARG A 141 -5.26 -4.41 10.74
N VAL A 142 -5.74 -4.99 11.84
CA VAL A 142 -6.02 -4.22 13.07
C VAL A 142 -4.73 -3.64 13.66
N SER A 143 -3.63 -4.38 13.66
CA SER A 143 -2.31 -3.85 14.06
C SER A 143 -1.86 -2.68 13.17
N CYS A 144 -2.03 -2.78 11.85
CA CYS A 144 -1.77 -1.67 10.93
C CYS A 144 -2.64 -0.45 11.25
N ALA A 145 -3.94 -0.62 11.44
CA ALA A 145 -4.86 0.47 11.76
C ALA A 145 -4.49 1.15 13.07
N ARG A 146 -4.11 0.39 14.11
CA ARG A 146 -3.59 0.97 15.36
C ARG A 146 -2.33 1.79 15.13
N SER A 147 -1.38 1.28 14.33
CA SER A 147 -0.14 2.00 13.99
C SER A 147 -0.43 3.33 13.29
N VAL A 148 -1.34 3.31 12.29
CA VAL A 148 -1.74 4.52 11.56
C VAL A 148 -2.45 5.51 12.48
N LEU A 149 -3.37 5.06 13.35
CA LEU A 149 -4.03 5.95 14.31
C LEU A 149 -3.06 6.54 15.34
N HIS A 150 -2.02 5.79 15.73
CA HIS A 150 -0.95 6.33 16.56
C HIS A 150 -0.17 7.42 15.81
N LEU A 151 0.19 7.17 14.56
CA LEU A 151 0.90 8.12 13.70
C LEU A 151 0.06 9.39 13.47
N VAL A 152 -1.20 9.25 13.09
CA VAL A 152 -2.08 10.36 12.68
C VAL A 152 -2.63 11.14 13.86
N LYS A 153 -3.02 10.44 14.95
CA LYS A 153 -3.81 11.03 16.06
C LYS A 153 -3.18 10.89 17.44
N ARG A 154 -2.00 10.26 17.56
CA ARG A 154 -1.37 9.92 18.86
C ARG A 154 -2.22 9.03 19.77
N MET A 155 -3.05 8.15 19.20
CA MET A 155 -3.79 7.19 20.02
C MET A 155 -2.83 6.22 20.73
N ASN A 156 -3.03 6.04 22.05
CA ASN A 156 -2.12 5.26 22.91
C ASN A 156 -2.02 3.78 22.52
N GLY A 157 -3.11 3.19 22.00
CA GLY A 157 -3.20 1.75 21.71
C GLY A 157 -2.31 1.25 20.56
N GLY A 158 -1.77 2.12 19.72
CA GLY A 158 -0.96 1.73 18.55
C GLY A 158 0.53 2.02 18.64
N ARG A 159 1.01 2.55 19.77
CA ARG A 159 2.42 2.93 19.93
C ARG A 159 3.35 1.74 19.72
N GLN A 160 3.07 0.61 20.37
CA GLN A 160 3.94 -0.57 20.28
C GLN A 160 3.96 -1.18 18.87
N ASP A 161 2.81 -1.23 18.18
CA ASP A 161 2.75 -1.69 16.78
C ASP A 161 3.60 -0.77 15.87
N PHE A 162 3.52 0.54 16.06
CA PHE A 162 4.32 1.50 15.29
C PHE A 162 5.82 1.46 15.62
N GLU A 163 6.19 1.32 16.90
CA GLU A 163 7.59 1.13 17.29
C GLU A 163 8.19 -0.15 16.70
N TRP A 164 7.40 -1.23 16.62
CA TRP A 164 7.82 -2.46 15.96
C TRP A 164 8.08 -2.24 14.47
N TYR A 165 7.18 -1.55 13.77
CA TYR A 165 7.38 -1.17 12.37
C TYR A 165 8.68 -0.39 12.17
N LYS A 166 8.92 0.66 12.98
CA LYS A 166 10.19 1.43 12.93
C LYS A 166 11.41 0.56 13.23
N PHE A 167 11.32 -0.36 14.18
CA PHE A 167 12.39 -1.30 14.49
C PHE A 167 12.75 -2.18 13.30
N LEU A 168 11.76 -2.70 12.58
CA LEU A 168 11.97 -3.49 11.36
C LEU A 168 12.63 -2.67 10.24
N MET A 169 12.19 -1.43 10.03
CA MET A 169 12.82 -0.55 9.03
C MET A 169 14.30 -0.29 9.31
N LYS A 170 14.70 -0.18 10.59
CA LYS A 170 16.11 -0.04 11.00
C LYS A 170 16.96 -1.30 10.72
N LYS A 171 16.36 -2.43 10.37
CA LYS A 171 17.10 -3.64 9.95
C LYS A 171 17.54 -3.61 8.49
N LEU A 172 16.98 -2.71 7.68
CA LEU A 172 17.37 -2.52 6.30
C LEU A 172 18.78 -1.90 6.20
N LYS A 173 19.52 -2.25 5.16
CA LYS A 173 20.86 -1.74 4.89
C LYS A 173 20.80 -0.34 4.28
N ALA A 174 21.67 0.53 4.77
CA ALA A 174 22.02 1.76 4.06
C ALA A 174 23.01 1.43 2.93
N HIS A 175 22.82 2.05 1.77
CA HIS A 175 23.74 1.93 0.64
C HIS A 175 24.41 3.28 0.35
N ASN A 176 25.73 3.28 0.22
CA ASN A 176 26.51 4.49 0.00
C ASN A 176 26.23 5.19 -1.35
N GLY A 177 25.55 4.52 -2.29
CA GLY A 177 25.14 5.08 -3.58
C GLY A 177 23.70 5.55 -3.64
N ASP A 178 22.93 5.37 -2.56
CA ASP A 178 21.54 5.78 -2.52
C ASP A 178 21.45 7.28 -2.19
N PRO A 179 20.56 8.03 -2.85
CA PRO A 179 20.20 9.37 -2.38
C PRO A 179 19.89 9.33 -0.87
N SER A 180 20.37 10.31 -0.12
CA SER A 180 20.27 10.27 1.34
C SER A 180 18.84 10.08 1.84
N HIS A 181 17.86 10.71 1.16
CA HIS A 181 16.43 10.63 1.47
C HIS A 181 15.83 9.23 1.29
N LEU A 182 16.55 8.32 0.63
CA LEU A 182 16.19 6.91 0.44
C LEU A 182 16.87 5.98 1.46
N ASN A 183 17.70 6.53 2.35
CA ASN A 183 18.31 5.77 3.43
C ASN A 183 17.22 5.30 4.42
N PRO A 184 17.20 4.02 4.84
CA PRO A 184 16.23 3.52 5.81
C PRO A 184 16.14 4.33 7.10
N ASN A 185 17.25 4.89 7.59
CA ASN A 185 17.24 5.76 8.77
C ASN A 185 16.47 7.06 8.50
N GLN A 186 16.68 7.69 7.33
CA GLN A 186 15.93 8.91 6.96
C GLN A 186 14.45 8.62 6.69
N ILE A 187 14.13 7.45 6.14
CA ILE A 187 12.76 7.00 5.98
C ILE A 187 12.08 6.88 7.36
N VAL A 188 12.75 6.29 8.36
CA VAL A 188 12.24 6.21 9.74
C VAL A 188 12.10 7.59 10.38
N GLU A 189 13.13 8.44 10.29
CA GLU A 189 13.10 9.82 10.80
C GLU A 189 11.95 10.63 10.18
N SER A 190 11.66 10.41 8.89
CA SER A 190 10.58 11.11 8.20
C SER A 190 9.21 10.74 8.76
N LEU A 191 8.98 9.49 9.14
CA LEU A 191 7.73 9.06 9.78
C LEU A 191 7.59 9.68 11.18
N GLU A 192 8.69 9.85 11.90
CA GLU A 192 8.70 10.53 13.20
C GLU A 192 8.44 12.03 13.08
N SER A 193 8.68 12.62 11.90
CA SER A 193 8.41 14.03 11.61
C SER A 193 6.93 14.34 11.34
N PHE A 194 6.07 13.32 11.23
CA PHE A 194 4.62 13.52 11.11
C PHE A 194 4.10 14.25 12.35
N LEU A 195 3.36 15.35 12.15
CA LEU A 195 2.74 16.14 13.22
C LEU A 195 1.30 15.63 13.47
N PRO A 196 1.05 14.88 14.55
CA PRO A 196 -0.24 14.25 14.75
C PRO A 196 -1.32 15.28 15.12
N ASN A 197 -2.53 15.06 14.63
CA ASN A 197 -3.69 15.91 14.87
C ASN A 197 -4.94 15.06 15.17
N PRO A 198 -5.53 15.15 16.39
CA PRO A 198 -6.74 14.41 16.77
C PRO A 198 -7.94 14.65 15.85
N ASP A 199 -8.05 15.85 15.26
CA ASP A 199 -9.14 16.27 14.38
C ASP A 199 -8.91 15.87 12.92
N SER A 200 -7.93 15.01 12.66
CA SER A 200 -7.68 14.47 11.31
C SER A 200 -8.82 13.55 10.85
N GLN A 201 -9.13 13.59 9.55
CA GLN A 201 -9.96 12.60 8.88
C GLN A 201 -9.10 11.83 7.88
N ILE A 202 -9.02 10.51 8.08
CA ILE A 202 -8.29 9.64 7.17
C ILE A 202 -9.18 9.33 5.96
N ILE A 203 -8.62 9.47 4.77
CA ILE A 203 -9.17 9.13 3.46
C ILE A 203 -8.36 7.95 2.92
N LEU A 204 -8.99 6.80 2.71
CA LEU A 204 -8.32 5.60 2.20
C LEU A 204 -8.40 5.58 0.67
N ILE A 205 -7.25 5.46 -0.01
CA ILE A 205 -7.20 5.17 -1.44
C ILE A 205 -6.61 3.78 -1.61
N ASP A 206 -7.39 2.83 -2.11
CA ASP A 206 -6.98 1.43 -2.26
C ASP A 206 -7.50 0.80 -3.56
N THR A 207 -6.82 -0.26 -4.00
CA THR A 207 -7.24 -1.13 -5.09
C THR A 207 -8.09 -2.27 -4.56
N VAL A 208 -9.14 -2.60 -5.31
CA VAL A 208 -10.14 -3.58 -4.89
C VAL A 208 -10.40 -4.59 -5.99
N ILE A 209 -9.90 -5.80 -5.80
CA ILE A 209 -10.16 -6.95 -6.68
C ILE A 209 -11.35 -7.76 -6.14
N SER A 210 -11.25 -8.26 -4.91
CA SER A 210 -12.29 -9.09 -4.27
C SER A 210 -13.07 -8.38 -3.16
N GLY A 211 -12.63 -7.19 -2.72
CA GLY A 211 -13.24 -6.43 -1.62
C GLY A 211 -12.96 -6.95 -0.22
N ARG A 212 -12.38 -8.14 -0.06
CA ARG A 212 -12.07 -8.70 1.28
C ARG A 212 -11.11 -7.82 2.07
N ALA A 213 -10.00 -7.43 1.46
CA ALA A 213 -8.99 -6.60 2.12
C ALA A 213 -9.56 -5.24 2.51
N ALA A 214 -10.24 -4.56 1.58
CA ALA A 214 -10.88 -3.28 1.83
C ALA A 214 -11.87 -3.34 3.00
N HIS A 215 -12.75 -4.35 3.04
CA HIS A 215 -13.70 -4.55 4.14
C HIS A 215 -13.01 -4.73 5.51
N ASP A 216 -11.94 -5.54 5.57
CA ASP A 216 -11.22 -5.75 6.82
C ASP A 216 -10.46 -4.50 7.28
N ILE A 217 -9.91 -3.73 6.35
CA ILE A 217 -9.23 -2.47 6.64
C ILE A 217 -10.24 -1.47 7.21
N THR A 218 -11.33 -1.19 6.49
CA THR A 218 -12.35 -0.23 6.94
C THR A 218 -13.01 -0.69 8.25
N GLY A 219 -13.27 -1.99 8.39
CA GLY A 219 -13.78 -2.60 9.62
C GLY A 219 -12.82 -2.47 10.81
N ALA A 220 -11.51 -2.57 10.60
CA ALA A 220 -10.52 -2.38 11.65
C ALA A 220 -10.56 -0.95 12.22
N PHE A 221 -10.58 0.06 11.35
CA PHE A 221 -10.72 1.47 11.76
C PHE A 221 -12.05 1.76 12.45
N TYR A 222 -13.15 1.21 11.93
CA TYR A 222 -14.48 1.32 12.55
C TYR A 222 -14.49 0.77 13.98
N ASN A 223 -13.95 -0.43 14.18
CA ASN A 223 -13.90 -1.10 15.49
C ASN A 223 -12.98 -0.40 16.49
N LEU A 224 -11.95 0.31 16.01
CA LEU A 224 -11.09 1.16 16.83
C LEU A 224 -11.73 2.51 17.19
N GLY A 225 -12.95 2.78 16.70
CA GLY A 225 -13.72 4.00 16.99
C GLY A 225 -13.43 5.18 16.07
N ASP A 226 -12.55 5.00 15.07
CA ASP A 226 -12.07 6.06 14.19
C ASP A 226 -12.30 5.70 12.70
N PRO A 227 -13.56 5.72 12.23
CA PRO A 227 -13.89 5.32 10.87
C PRO A 227 -13.31 6.30 9.83
N ILE A 228 -12.90 5.74 8.70
CA ILE A 228 -12.21 6.44 7.60
C ILE A 228 -13.16 6.67 6.42
N VAL A 229 -12.78 7.56 5.50
CA VAL A 229 -13.50 7.80 4.23
C VAL A 229 -12.86 6.97 3.11
N PRO A 230 -13.47 5.88 2.62
CA PRO A 230 -12.87 5.10 1.55
C PRO A 230 -13.13 5.71 0.16
N LEU A 231 -12.13 5.63 -0.70
CA LEU A 231 -12.22 5.90 -2.13
C LEU A 231 -11.49 4.76 -2.85
N LEU A 232 -12.26 3.84 -3.41
CA LEU A 232 -11.81 2.52 -3.80
C LEU A 232 -11.82 2.37 -5.32
N ALA A 233 -10.66 2.06 -5.89
CA ALA A 233 -10.53 1.71 -7.29
C ALA A 233 -10.88 0.23 -7.46
N VAL A 234 -11.98 -0.07 -8.14
CA VAL A 234 -12.55 -1.42 -8.25
C VAL A 234 -12.25 -1.99 -9.63
N ASP A 235 -11.65 -3.18 -9.65
CA ASP A 235 -11.31 -3.83 -10.91
C ASP A 235 -12.52 -4.26 -11.73
N THR A 236 -12.48 -3.94 -13.02
CA THR A 236 -13.51 -4.31 -13.99
C THR A 236 -13.05 -5.39 -14.96
N VAL A 237 -11.81 -5.87 -14.85
CA VAL A 237 -11.30 -6.93 -15.75
C VAL A 237 -11.88 -8.30 -15.38
N LYS A 238 -12.83 -8.72 -16.24
CA LYS A 238 -13.63 -9.97 -16.33
C LYS A 238 -15.07 -9.87 -15.80
N GLY A 239 -16.03 -9.84 -16.75
CA GLY A 239 -17.23 -10.69 -16.83
C GLY A 239 -18.32 -10.61 -15.74
N SER A 240 -18.00 -10.14 -14.55
CA SER A 240 -18.92 -10.00 -13.42
C SER A 240 -18.66 -8.63 -12.80
N LYS A 241 -19.69 -7.79 -12.78
CA LYS A 241 -19.69 -6.57 -11.97
C LYS A 241 -19.22 -6.92 -10.56
N PHE A 242 -18.40 -6.06 -9.96
CA PHE A 242 -17.97 -6.25 -8.57
C PHE A 242 -19.16 -6.57 -7.68
N ASP A 243 -19.00 -7.59 -6.84
CA ASP A 243 -20.08 -8.20 -6.06
C ASP A 243 -20.85 -7.14 -5.26
N GLN A 244 -22.14 -6.98 -5.57
CA GLN A 244 -23.02 -6.01 -4.90
C GLN A 244 -23.14 -6.29 -3.40
N ARG A 245 -23.08 -7.57 -2.99
CA ARG A 245 -23.05 -7.94 -1.57
C ARG A 245 -21.79 -7.39 -0.92
N ARG A 246 -20.64 -7.53 -1.58
CA ARG A 246 -19.37 -7.02 -1.05
C ARG A 246 -19.34 -5.49 -1.00
N LYS A 247 -19.93 -4.80 -1.98
CA LYS A 247 -20.14 -3.34 -1.92
C LYS A 247 -20.92 -2.95 -0.68
N ALA A 248 -22.03 -3.63 -0.43
CA ALA A 248 -22.87 -3.37 0.75
C ALA A 248 -22.10 -3.62 2.05
N GLU A 249 -21.36 -4.72 2.16
CA GLU A 249 -20.54 -5.04 3.34
C GLU A 249 -19.46 -3.97 3.61
N ILE A 250 -18.86 -3.38 2.57
CA ILE A 250 -17.90 -2.27 2.73
C ILE A 250 -18.66 -0.98 3.13
N GLN A 251 -19.80 -0.69 2.50
CA GLN A 251 -20.63 0.46 2.85
C GLN A 251 -21.13 0.41 4.30
N ASP A 252 -21.44 -0.76 4.84
CA ASP A 252 -21.88 -0.95 6.22
C ASP A 252 -20.78 -0.64 7.25
N THR A 253 -19.51 -0.78 6.88
CA THR A 253 -18.38 -0.35 7.74
C THR A 253 -18.15 1.16 7.74
N PHE A 254 -18.83 1.89 6.85
CA PHE A 254 -18.73 3.34 6.70
C PHE A 254 -19.90 4.03 7.42
N LYS A 255 -19.62 4.67 8.57
CA LYS A 255 -20.64 5.39 9.36
C LYS A 255 -21.40 6.37 8.46
N ARG A 256 -22.73 6.38 8.55
CA ARG A 256 -23.61 7.29 7.80
C ARG A 256 -23.19 8.76 7.90
N ASP A 257 -22.70 9.18 9.06
CA ASP A 257 -22.26 10.57 9.27
C ASP A 257 -21.03 10.97 8.44
N LEU A 258 -20.27 10.00 7.92
CA LEU A 258 -19.16 10.26 7.00
C LEU A 258 -19.62 10.41 5.55
N TRP A 259 -20.86 10.03 5.21
CA TRP A 259 -21.40 10.15 3.86
C TRP A 259 -21.42 11.61 3.41
N LYS A 260 -21.54 12.55 4.34
CA LYS A 260 -21.47 14.00 4.07
C LYS A 260 -20.18 14.42 3.33
N PHE A 261 -19.09 13.68 3.51
CA PHE A 261 -17.82 13.95 2.84
C PHE A 261 -17.77 13.44 1.40
N LEU A 262 -18.71 12.57 0.99
CA LEU A 262 -18.79 12.07 -0.38
C LEU A 262 -19.50 13.08 -1.29
N PRO A 263 -19.22 13.08 -2.61
CA PRO A 263 -20.02 13.83 -3.57
C PRO A 263 -21.52 13.48 -3.42
N ASP A 264 -22.37 14.50 -3.35
CA ASP A 264 -23.83 14.41 -3.14
C ASP A 264 -24.31 13.58 -1.92
N GLY A 265 -23.42 13.24 -0.98
CA GLY A 265 -23.78 12.36 0.14
C GLY A 265 -24.02 10.90 -0.26
N ASN A 266 -23.62 10.50 -1.47
CA ASN A 266 -23.98 9.20 -2.05
C ASN A 266 -22.92 8.11 -1.75
N PRO A 267 -23.27 7.02 -1.05
CA PRO A 267 -22.34 5.93 -0.70
C PRO A 267 -21.84 5.12 -1.91
N TYR A 268 -22.42 5.28 -3.11
CA TYR A 268 -21.87 4.69 -4.33
C TYR A 268 -20.63 5.44 -4.82
N ASN A 269 -20.43 6.69 -4.40
CA ASN A 269 -19.25 7.47 -4.77
C ASN A 269 -17.96 6.99 -4.09
N LEU A 270 -18.05 5.98 -3.21
CA LEU A 270 -16.93 5.25 -2.65
C LEU A 270 -16.18 4.39 -3.68
N PHE A 271 -16.82 4.02 -4.79
CA PHE A 271 -16.27 3.07 -5.76
C PHE A 271 -16.07 3.72 -7.13
N VAL A 272 -14.87 3.63 -7.68
CA VAL A 272 -14.54 4.03 -9.06
C VAL A 272 -14.15 2.77 -9.82
N GLU A 273 -14.90 2.42 -10.86
CA GLU A 273 -14.77 1.14 -11.56
C GLU A 273 -13.98 1.29 -12.86
N PHE A 274 -12.78 0.70 -12.93
CA PHE A 274 -11.92 0.72 -14.11
C PHE A 274 -10.93 -0.46 -14.08
N PRO A 275 -10.31 -0.84 -15.22
CA PRO A 275 -9.42 -1.99 -15.25
C PRO A 275 -8.15 -1.74 -14.42
N LEU A 276 -7.88 -2.55 -13.40
CA LEU A 276 -6.70 -2.40 -12.54
C LEU A 276 -5.48 -3.11 -13.16
N ILE A 277 -4.80 -2.41 -14.08
CA ILE A 277 -3.54 -2.87 -14.71
C ILE A 277 -2.40 -2.97 -13.68
N THR A 278 -2.54 -2.29 -12.54
CA THR A 278 -1.52 -2.15 -11.48
C THR A 278 -1.59 -3.23 -10.40
N GLU A 279 -2.40 -4.27 -10.62
CA GLU A 279 -2.55 -5.42 -9.72
C GLU A 279 -2.12 -6.74 -10.38
N ASP A 280 -1.52 -6.69 -11.58
CA ASP A 280 -1.09 -7.87 -12.34
C ASP A 280 0.33 -8.36 -12.00
N LYS A 281 0.64 -9.61 -12.40
CA LYS A 281 2.02 -10.07 -12.48
C LYS A 281 2.80 -9.11 -13.41
N GLY A 282 3.69 -8.30 -12.84
CA GLY A 282 4.37 -7.19 -13.55
C GLY A 282 4.10 -5.80 -12.98
N ALA A 283 2.99 -5.63 -12.26
CA ALA A 283 2.80 -4.50 -11.36
C ALA A 283 3.85 -4.48 -10.24
N ALA A 284 4.41 -5.66 -9.97
CA ALA A 284 5.79 -5.90 -9.55
C ALA A 284 6.76 -4.70 -9.55
N LEU A 285 6.83 -4.05 -10.70
CA LEU A 285 7.83 -3.08 -11.02
C LEU A 285 7.33 -1.65 -10.83
N LEU A 286 6.10 -1.46 -10.35
CA LEU A 286 5.44 -0.17 -10.23
C LEU A 286 5.79 0.56 -8.92
N GLY A 287 7.09 0.67 -8.66
CA GLY A 287 7.62 1.60 -7.66
C GLY A 287 8.28 0.93 -6.46
N VAL A 288 7.49 0.57 -5.44
CA VAL A 288 8.00 0.07 -4.15
C VAL A 288 7.89 -1.45 -4.01
N MET A 289 8.71 -2.04 -3.14
CA MET A 289 8.65 -3.46 -2.76
C MET A 289 8.22 -3.57 -1.30
N ALA A 290 7.61 -4.70 -0.91
CA ALA A 290 7.30 -4.98 0.49
C ALA A 290 8.06 -6.21 1.00
N LEU A 291 8.56 -6.15 2.23
CA LEU A 291 9.11 -7.32 2.93
C LEU A 291 8.16 -7.71 4.05
N ASN A 292 7.62 -8.92 4.01
CA ASN A 292 6.76 -9.49 5.05
C ASN A 292 7.52 -10.54 5.85
N PHE A 293 7.83 -10.26 7.12
CA PHE A 293 8.56 -11.19 7.98
C PHE A 293 7.60 -12.17 8.66
N ILE A 294 7.47 -13.37 8.10
CA ILE A 294 6.39 -14.30 8.44
C ILE A 294 6.53 -14.93 9.83
N ASP A 295 7.75 -15.06 10.36
CA ASP A 295 7.97 -15.69 11.67
C ASP A 295 7.32 -14.90 12.82
N PHE A 296 7.17 -13.59 12.64
CA PHE A 296 6.58 -12.69 13.63
C PHE A 296 5.05 -12.72 13.63
N ASN A 297 4.43 -13.28 12.59
CA ASN A 297 2.99 -13.46 12.50
C ASN A 297 2.52 -14.74 13.22
N GLU A 298 3.45 -15.59 13.65
CA GLU A 298 3.15 -16.81 14.40
C GLU A 298 2.49 -16.53 15.76
N ASP A 299 1.48 -17.35 16.07
CA ASP A 299 0.77 -17.28 17.33
C ASP A 299 1.70 -17.34 18.56
N LYS A 300 1.56 -16.29 19.38
CA LYS A 300 2.26 -16.09 20.65
C LYS A 300 3.79 -16.08 20.52
N PHE A 301 4.35 -15.86 19.32
CA PHE A 301 5.81 -15.86 19.14
C PHE A 301 6.49 -14.83 20.05
N PHE A 302 6.00 -13.59 20.06
CA PHE A 302 6.53 -12.53 20.93
C PHE A 302 6.51 -12.93 22.41
N ASN A 303 5.39 -13.45 22.89
CA ASN A 303 5.23 -13.88 24.29
C ASN A 303 6.10 -15.09 24.66
N LYS A 304 6.34 -16.02 23.72
CA LYS A 304 7.27 -17.14 23.92
C LYS A 304 8.71 -16.69 24.05
N VAL A 305 9.06 -15.53 23.47
CA VAL A 305 10.43 -14.98 23.51
C VAL A 305 10.61 -14.04 24.69
N ASN A 306 9.60 -13.21 24.99
CA ASN A 306 9.61 -12.31 26.14
C ASN A 306 8.20 -12.16 26.72
N ALA A 307 8.03 -12.52 28.00
CA ALA A 307 6.75 -12.48 28.71
C ALA A 307 6.24 -11.07 29.04
N THR A 308 7.01 -10.01 28.74
CA THR A 308 6.58 -8.62 28.98
C THR A 308 5.61 -8.08 27.93
N PHE A 309 5.51 -8.74 26.77
CA PHE A 309 4.51 -8.38 25.77
C PHE A 309 3.10 -8.77 26.23
N LEU A 310 2.08 -8.11 25.69
CA LEU A 310 0.69 -8.48 25.98
C LEU A 310 0.40 -9.89 25.41
N PRO A 311 -0.44 -10.72 26.07
CA PRO A 311 -0.75 -12.08 25.62
C PRO A 311 -1.20 -12.20 24.15
N ASP A 312 -1.84 -11.16 23.63
CA ASP A 312 -2.36 -11.08 22.27
C ASP A 312 -1.56 -10.10 21.39
N PHE A 313 -0.36 -9.68 21.81
CA PHE A 313 0.51 -8.82 21.02
C PHE A 313 0.98 -9.57 19.77
N LYS A 314 0.45 -9.14 18.63
CA LYS A 314 0.78 -9.65 17.30
C LYS A 314 0.85 -8.48 16.33
N PRO A 315 2.03 -7.84 16.21
CA PRO A 315 2.18 -6.70 15.35
C PRO A 315 2.32 -7.12 13.88
N GLN A 316 1.81 -6.30 12.96
CA GLN A 316 2.13 -6.44 11.55
C GLN A 316 3.64 -6.37 11.34
N SER A 317 4.17 -7.29 10.53
CA SER A 317 5.60 -7.38 10.27
C SER A 317 5.95 -7.20 8.80
N CYS A 318 5.17 -6.37 8.11
CA CYS A 318 5.45 -5.94 6.75
C CYS A 318 5.99 -4.51 6.73
N ILE A 319 6.99 -4.26 5.91
CA ILE A 319 7.58 -2.94 5.68
C ILE A 319 7.67 -2.63 4.20
N TRP A 320 7.41 -1.37 3.85
CA TRP A 320 7.79 -0.86 2.53
C TRP A 320 9.31 -0.70 2.46
N THR A 321 9.89 -1.10 1.34
CA THR A 321 11.28 -0.88 1.01
C THR A 321 11.42 -0.52 -0.46
N LEU A 322 12.54 0.10 -0.80
CA LEU A 322 12.94 0.27 -2.18
C LEU A 322 13.38 -1.07 -2.79
N PRO A 323 13.28 -1.22 -4.12
CA PRO A 323 13.86 -2.35 -4.82
C PRO A 323 15.38 -2.45 -4.60
N PRO A 324 15.97 -3.65 -4.79
CA PRO A 324 17.40 -3.89 -4.65
C PRO A 324 18.22 -2.91 -5.51
N PRO A 325 19.36 -2.39 -5.02
CA PRO A 325 20.19 -1.47 -5.80
C PRO A 325 20.50 -1.95 -7.22
N SER A 326 20.77 -3.26 -7.39
CA SER A 326 21.07 -3.87 -8.69
C SER A 326 19.90 -3.82 -9.69
N SER A 327 18.65 -3.87 -9.23
CA SER A 327 17.45 -3.84 -10.08
C SER A 327 16.66 -2.52 -10.00
N ARG A 328 17.05 -1.59 -9.13
CA ARG A 328 16.28 -0.37 -8.85
C ARG A 328 16.00 0.50 -10.07
N ARG A 329 17.00 0.68 -10.95
CA ARG A 329 16.83 1.46 -12.19
C ARG A 329 15.77 0.84 -13.10
N LEU A 330 15.68 -0.49 -13.12
CA LEU A 330 14.75 -1.24 -13.95
C LEU A 330 13.31 -1.07 -13.48
N PHE A 331 13.08 -1.23 -12.18
CA PHE A 331 11.78 -0.97 -11.55
C PHE A 331 11.33 0.46 -11.84
N LEU A 332 12.24 1.42 -11.63
CA LEU A 332 11.92 2.82 -11.80
C LEU A 332 11.64 3.21 -13.26
N SER A 333 12.38 2.65 -14.22
CA SER A 333 12.12 2.85 -15.66
C SER A 333 10.74 2.31 -16.04
N ASN A 334 10.42 1.08 -15.61
CA ASN A 334 9.14 0.45 -15.92
C ASN A 334 7.97 1.22 -15.30
N PHE A 335 8.10 1.67 -14.05
CA PHE A 335 7.09 2.51 -13.40
C PHE A 335 6.79 3.77 -14.23
N ARG A 336 7.82 4.47 -14.71
CA ARG A 336 7.63 5.70 -15.48
C ARG A 336 7.08 5.48 -16.86
N GLU A 337 7.60 4.49 -17.58
CA GLU A 337 7.08 4.16 -18.90
C GLU A 337 5.60 3.80 -18.83
N PHE A 338 5.16 3.15 -17.74
CA PHE A 338 3.74 2.93 -17.46
C PHE A 338 2.96 4.24 -17.23
N MET A 339 3.42 5.10 -16.32
CA MET A 339 2.76 6.39 -16.02
C MET A 339 2.70 7.30 -17.27
N ASP A 340 3.79 7.37 -18.03
CA ASP A 340 3.86 8.14 -19.28
C ASP A 340 2.93 7.56 -20.36
N ALA A 341 2.86 6.23 -20.49
CA ALA A 341 1.92 5.59 -21.41
C ALA A 341 0.47 5.90 -21.04
N ALA A 342 0.11 5.73 -19.77
CA ALA A 342 -1.21 5.99 -19.26
C ALA A 342 -1.61 7.46 -19.48
N TRP A 343 -0.72 8.40 -19.13
CA TRP A 343 -0.99 9.82 -19.29
C TRP A 343 -1.14 10.24 -20.75
N ASN A 344 -0.24 9.79 -21.63
CA ASN A 344 -0.29 10.20 -23.02
C ASN A 344 -1.56 9.69 -23.75
N CYS A 345 -2.21 8.62 -23.24
CA CYS A 345 -3.52 8.20 -23.74
C CYS A 345 -4.62 9.26 -23.50
N LYS A 346 -4.46 10.17 -22.53
CA LYS A 346 -5.41 11.27 -22.24
C LYS A 346 -5.41 12.39 -23.29
N GLN A 347 -4.24 12.82 -23.77
CA GLN A 347 -4.11 14.10 -24.47
C GLN A 347 -4.64 14.12 -25.91
N GLU A 348 -5.07 12.98 -26.47
CA GLU A 348 -5.69 12.81 -27.80
C GLU A 348 -5.08 13.60 -29.00
N SER A 349 -3.87 14.18 -28.89
CA SER A 349 -3.31 15.08 -29.91
C SER A 349 -2.03 14.53 -30.59
N LEU A 350 -2.21 14.15 -31.87
CA LEU A 350 -1.38 14.50 -33.04
C LEU A 350 0.10 14.09 -33.10
N GLU A 351 0.45 12.88 -32.69
CA GLU A 351 1.39 11.96 -33.36
C GLU A 351 1.49 10.74 -32.45
N SER A 352 0.62 9.76 -32.70
CA SER A 352 0.51 8.46 -32.02
C SER A 352 1.54 8.20 -30.90
N ILE A 353 1.06 7.93 -29.69
CA ILE A 353 1.67 6.76 -29.02
C ILE A 353 1.50 5.64 -30.03
N LYS A 354 2.58 5.31 -30.76
CA LYS A 354 2.52 4.25 -31.76
C LYS A 354 2.03 3.03 -31.00
N ASP A 355 1.13 2.24 -31.58
CA ASP A 355 0.76 0.95 -30.98
C ASP A 355 2.03 0.12 -30.69
N ASP A 356 3.14 0.40 -31.40
CA ASP A 356 4.49 -0.07 -31.10
C ASP A 356 5.02 0.30 -29.71
N PHE A 357 4.75 1.49 -29.17
CA PHE A 357 5.16 1.87 -27.81
C PHE A 357 4.36 1.13 -26.74
N ILE A 358 3.04 1.01 -26.91
CA ILE A 358 2.18 0.23 -26.01
C ILE A 358 2.57 -1.25 -26.09
N ARG A 359 2.84 -1.76 -27.31
CA ARG A 359 3.34 -3.11 -27.52
C ARG A 359 4.70 -3.32 -26.86
N ARG A 360 5.64 -2.37 -26.99
CA ARG A 360 6.94 -2.43 -26.29
C ARG A 360 6.78 -2.40 -24.78
N LEU A 361 5.91 -1.56 -24.23
CA LEU A 361 5.62 -1.53 -22.79
C LEU A 361 5.03 -2.87 -22.34
N ALA A 362 4.11 -3.44 -23.11
CA ALA A 362 3.53 -4.76 -22.84
C ALA A 362 4.58 -5.88 -22.90
N GLU A 363 5.43 -5.88 -23.92
CA GLU A 363 6.54 -6.84 -24.10
C GLU A 363 7.59 -6.71 -23.00
N GLN A 364 8.01 -5.49 -22.67
CA GLN A 364 8.97 -5.18 -21.63
C GLN A 364 8.41 -5.56 -20.26
N SER A 365 7.20 -5.11 -19.92
CA SER A 365 6.52 -5.49 -18.67
C SER A 365 6.44 -7.01 -18.57
N ARG A 366 5.98 -7.71 -19.61
CA ARG A 366 5.89 -9.18 -19.64
C ARG A 366 7.25 -9.85 -19.47
N THR A 367 8.30 -9.32 -20.10
CA THR A 367 9.67 -9.85 -20.03
C THR A 367 10.25 -9.65 -18.63
N LEU A 368 10.02 -8.48 -18.03
CA LEU A 368 10.50 -8.18 -16.69
C LEU A 368 9.74 -9.00 -15.65
N THR A 369 8.43 -9.17 -15.80
CA THR A 369 7.64 -10.11 -14.99
C THR A 369 8.13 -11.54 -15.10
N SER A 370 8.50 -12.00 -16.30
CA SER A 370 8.89 -13.39 -16.53
C SER A 370 10.34 -13.68 -16.13
N SER A 371 11.22 -12.69 -16.17
CA SER A 371 12.64 -12.80 -15.80
C SER A 371 12.93 -12.44 -14.33
N HIS A 372 12.07 -11.63 -13.69
CA HIS A 372 12.12 -11.29 -12.28
C HIS A 372 10.85 -11.74 -11.52
N PRO A 373 10.46 -13.03 -11.57
CA PRO A 373 9.29 -13.49 -10.82
C PRO A 373 9.54 -13.49 -9.30
N VAL A 374 10.82 -13.47 -8.88
CA VAL A 374 11.27 -13.41 -7.47
C VAL A 374 12.65 -12.75 -7.38
N PRO A 375 12.89 -11.70 -6.55
CA PRO A 375 14.24 -11.29 -6.19
C PRO A 375 15.00 -12.45 -5.58
N THR A 376 16.16 -12.72 -6.14
CA THR A 376 17.07 -13.74 -5.66
C THR A 376 17.48 -13.47 -4.22
N HIS A 377 17.89 -14.52 -3.50
CA HIS A 377 18.48 -14.37 -2.16
C HIS A 377 19.62 -13.35 -2.15
N ARG A 378 20.38 -13.27 -3.26
CA ARG A 378 21.41 -12.25 -3.50
C ARG A 378 20.83 -10.83 -3.51
N GLU A 379 19.78 -10.59 -4.30
CA GLU A 379 19.12 -9.28 -4.41
C GLU A 379 18.50 -8.84 -3.06
N ILE A 380 17.79 -9.72 -2.35
CA ILE A 380 17.26 -9.38 -1.02
C ILE A 380 18.40 -9.18 -0.01
N SER A 381 19.49 -9.92 -0.16
CA SER A 381 20.69 -9.72 0.65
C SER A 381 21.36 -8.35 0.41
N GLU A 382 21.07 -7.66 -0.69
CA GLU A 382 21.50 -6.27 -0.87
C GLU A 382 20.76 -5.36 0.12
N ILE A 383 19.44 -5.55 0.28
CA ILE A 383 18.58 -4.70 1.12
C ILE A 383 18.62 -5.10 2.60
N LEU A 384 18.70 -6.39 2.90
CA LEU A 384 18.61 -6.94 4.25
C LEU A 384 19.78 -7.88 4.51
N LYS A 385 20.39 -7.83 5.69
CA LYS A 385 21.47 -8.78 6.03
C LYS A 385 20.87 -10.16 6.36
N LEU A 386 20.70 -10.99 5.35
CA LEU A 386 20.18 -12.36 5.49
C LEU A 386 21.30 -13.39 5.65
N SER A 387 21.07 -14.39 6.50
CA SER A 387 21.84 -15.62 6.49
C SER A 387 21.42 -16.50 5.32
N LYS A 388 22.28 -17.45 4.94
CA LYS A 388 21.96 -18.47 3.92
C LYS A 388 20.74 -19.33 4.28
N ASP A 389 20.47 -19.48 5.58
CA ASP A 389 19.36 -20.29 6.10
C ASP A 389 18.00 -19.56 6.09
N ALA A 390 17.94 -18.30 5.64
CA ALA A 390 16.67 -17.59 5.49
C ALA A 390 15.91 -18.10 4.26
N VAL A 391 14.61 -18.33 4.41
CA VAL A 391 13.73 -18.79 3.31
C VAL A 391 12.97 -17.59 2.76
N LEU A 392 12.99 -17.45 1.44
CA LEU A 392 12.30 -16.38 0.72
C LEU A 392 11.19 -16.99 -0.14
N LYS A 393 9.99 -16.44 0.00
CA LYS A 393 8.83 -16.78 -0.84
C LYS A 393 8.18 -15.48 -1.27
N GLU A 394 7.83 -15.34 -2.53
CA GLU A 394 7.17 -14.14 -3.02
C GLU A 394 5.75 -14.44 -3.47
N SER A 395 4.83 -13.52 -3.17
CA SER A 395 3.52 -13.50 -3.83
C SER A 395 3.62 -12.71 -5.14
N GLY A 396 2.71 -12.96 -6.10
CA GLY A 396 2.72 -12.32 -7.42
C GLY A 396 2.66 -10.77 -7.43
N SER A 397 2.61 -10.14 -6.26
CA SER A 397 2.55 -8.70 -6.02
C SER A 397 3.84 -8.11 -5.42
N HIS A 398 5.02 -8.76 -5.57
CA HIS A 398 6.31 -8.29 -5.03
C HIS A 398 6.29 -8.00 -3.53
N ILE A 399 5.49 -8.79 -2.83
CA ILE A 399 5.57 -8.96 -1.39
C ILE A 399 6.48 -10.16 -1.15
N VAL A 400 7.70 -9.88 -0.71
CA VAL A 400 8.67 -10.91 -0.39
C VAL A 400 8.46 -11.34 1.05
N SER A 401 7.89 -12.52 1.23
CA SER A 401 7.81 -13.21 2.50
C SER A 401 9.21 -13.71 2.89
N VAL A 402 9.67 -13.24 4.05
CA VAL A 402 10.98 -13.56 4.62
C VAL A 402 10.76 -14.40 5.87
N SER A 403 11.24 -15.63 5.86
CA SER A 403 11.42 -16.43 7.08
C SER A 403 12.87 -16.40 7.50
N LEU A 404 13.11 -15.83 8.67
CA LEU A 404 14.39 -15.72 9.33
C LEU A 404 14.71 -17.03 10.07
N PRO A 405 16.00 -17.39 10.23
CA PRO A 405 16.35 -18.45 11.15
C PRO A 405 15.79 -18.14 12.54
N ARG A 406 15.22 -19.16 13.20
CA ARG A 406 14.51 -18.98 14.48
C ARG A 406 15.34 -18.27 15.54
N SER A 407 16.65 -18.51 15.59
CA SER A 407 17.58 -17.83 16.50
C SER A 407 17.68 -16.33 16.23
N VAL A 408 17.70 -15.93 14.96
CA VAL A 408 17.73 -14.52 14.53
C VAL A 408 16.41 -13.82 14.86
N ALA A 409 15.28 -14.45 14.52
CA ALA A 409 13.95 -13.91 14.85
C ALA A 409 13.78 -13.67 16.36
N LYS A 410 14.22 -14.62 17.21
CA LYS A 410 14.22 -14.47 18.67
C LYS A 410 15.08 -13.30 19.12
N THR A 411 16.27 -13.16 18.54
CA THR A 411 17.20 -12.07 18.87
C THR A 411 16.56 -10.70 18.58
N TRP A 412 15.90 -10.55 17.43
CA TRP A 412 15.20 -9.31 17.07
C TRP A 412 14.09 -8.95 18.05
N VAL A 413 13.29 -9.94 18.49
CA VAL A 413 12.24 -9.70 19.50
C VAL A 413 12.85 -9.30 20.85
N GLN A 414 13.97 -9.90 21.26
CA GLN A 414 14.66 -9.55 22.51
C GLN A 414 15.26 -8.13 22.45
N GLU A 415 15.86 -7.76 21.33
CA GLU A 415 16.37 -6.40 21.08
C GLU A 415 15.24 -5.38 21.14
N PHE A 416 14.11 -5.67 20.50
CA PHE A 416 12.93 -4.80 20.53
C PHE A 416 12.37 -4.64 21.95
N ALA A 417 12.23 -5.72 22.71
CA ALA A 417 11.77 -5.66 24.10
C ALA A 417 12.68 -4.78 24.99
N SER A 418 13.99 -4.90 24.79
CA SER A 418 14.99 -4.08 25.49
C SER A 418 14.86 -2.60 25.12
N HIS A 419 14.58 -2.30 23.85
CA HIS A 419 14.34 -0.94 23.37
C HIS A 419 13.11 -0.29 24.03
N LEU A 420 12.01 -1.04 24.16
CA LEU A 420 10.80 -0.56 24.83
C LEU A 420 11.04 -0.23 26.32
N SER A 421 11.84 -1.05 27.00
CA SER A 421 12.19 -0.82 28.41
C SER A 421 13.03 0.44 28.58
N ALA A 422 14.04 0.66 27.73
CA ALA A 422 14.88 1.86 27.80
C ALA A 422 14.07 3.16 27.61
N ASN A 423 13.12 3.17 26.67
CA ASN A 423 12.27 4.34 26.40
C ASN A 423 11.25 4.63 27.51
N SER A 424 10.92 3.65 28.35
CA SER A 424 10.01 3.84 29.50
C SER A 424 10.65 4.57 30.69
N TYR A 425 11.99 4.62 30.75
CA TYR A 425 12.75 5.36 31.76
C TYR A 425 13.09 6.80 31.37
N SER A 426 12.83 7.21 30.11
CA SER A 426 13.15 8.55 29.59
C SER A 426 11.99 9.55 29.67
N THR A 427 10.82 9.14 30.17
CA THR A 427 9.62 9.99 30.29
C THR A 427 9.22 10.21 31.76
N LYS A 428 10.18 10.28 32.67
CA LYS A 428 9.96 10.79 34.04
C LYS A 428 10.63 12.13 34.23
#